data_AF-A0A7S2AMV2-F1
#
_entry.id   AF-A0A7S2AMV2-F1
#
_cell.length_a   1.000
_cell.length_b   1.000
_cell.length_c   1.000
_cell.angle_alpha   90.00
_cell.angle_beta   90.00
_cell.angle_gamma   90.00
#
_symmetry.space_group_name_H-M   'P 1'
#
loop_
_entity.id
_entity.type
_entity.pdbx_description
1 polymer ?
#
loop_
_entity_poly.entity_id
_entity_poly.type
_entity_poly.pdbx_seq_one_letter_code
_entity_poly.pdbx_strand_id
1 'polypeptide(L)'
;AMDNNLEDLEFFDQMVEKGLVERLKNLLAEPFARCTYTEGIDILIKESPKANFQVPVEWGMDLNSEHERYLCEKVFKKPTILYNYPKDIKAFYMRLNEDENTVAAMDLLAPAIGEVIGGSQRE
;
A
#
# COMPACT_ATOMS: atom_id res chain seq x y z
N ALA A 1 -0.08 -20.01 -8.90
CA ALA A 1 1.16 -19.75 -9.68
C ALA A 1 2.35 -20.43 -9.03
N MET A 2 2.68 -20.09 -7.78
CA MET A 2 3.79 -20.72 -7.06
C MET A 2 3.71 -22.25 -6.95
N ASP A 3 2.50 -22.81 -6.78
CA ASP A 3 2.33 -24.27 -6.63
C ASP A 3 2.28 -25.04 -7.96
N ASN A 4 2.00 -24.36 -9.08
CA ASN A 4 1.69 -25.03 -10.35
C ASN A 4 2.63 -24.65 -11.51
N ASN A 5 3.31 -23.50 -11.43
CA ASN A 5 4.09 -22.91 -12.53
C ASN A 5 5.47 -22.43 -12.03
N LEU A 6 6.11 -23.16 -11.12
CA LEU A 6 7.36 -22.71 -10.49
C LEU A 6 8.52 -22.58 -11.51
N GLU A 7 8.61 -23.50 -12.48
CA GLU A 7 9.65 -23.47 -13.52
C GLU A 7 9.62 -22.16 -14.33
N ASP A 8 8.44 -21.69 -14.70
CA ASP A 8 8.28 -20.41 -15.41
C ASP A 8 8.70 -19.23 -14.52
N LEU A 9 8.35 -19.26 -13.23
CA LEU A 9 8.73 -18.21 -12.29
C LEU A 9 10.24 -18.17 -12.05
N GLU A 10 10.91 -19.32 -11.98
CA GLU A 10 12.37 -19.41 -11.88
C GLU A 10 13.06 -18.91 -13.15
N PHE A 11 12.50 -19.22 -14.32
CA PHE A 11 12.98 -18.64 -15.58
C PHE A 11 12.88 -17.11 -15.57
N PHE A 12 11.74 -16.55 -15.14
CA PHE A 12 11.58 -15.10 -15.03
C PHE A 12 12.53 -14.48 -13.98
N ASP A 13 12.78 -15.17 -12.87
CA ASP A 13 13.73 -14.71 -11.86
C ASP A 13 15.14 -14.57 -12.43
N GLN A 14 15.56 -15.53 -13.24
CA GLN A 14 16.90 -15.52 -13.85
C GLN A 14 17.03 -14.54 -15.01
N MET A 15 15.99 -14.44 -15.85
CA MET A 15 16.07 -13.79 -17.16
C MET A 15 15.46 -12.39 -17.22
N VAL A 16 14.54 -12.07 -16.30
CA VAL A 16 13.77 -10.80 -16.33
C VAL A 16 13.99 -9.99 -15.07
N GLU A 17 13.74 -10.57 -13.89
CA GLU A 17 13.85 -9.85 -12.63
C GLU A 17 14.38 -10.74 -11.50
N LYS A 18 15.66 -10.56 -11.16
CA LYS A 18 16.30 -11.28 -10.05
C LYS A 18 15.60 -11.00 -8.73
N GLY A 19 15.27 -12.06 -8.00
CA GLY A 19 14.61 -11.98 -6.69
C GLY A 19 13.08 -11.91 -6.75
N LEU A 20 12.48 -12.06 -7.93
CA LEU A 20 11.04 -12.19 -8.12
C LEU A 20 10.45 -13.32 -7.25
N VAL A 21 11.02 -14.52 -7.31
CA VAL A 21 10.48 -15.69 -6.58
C VAL A 21 10.54 -15.44 -5.08
N GLU A 22 11.64 -14.88 -4.60
CA GLU A 22 11.82 -14.54 -3.19
C GLU A 22 10.83 -13.46 -2.73
N ARG A 23 10.59 -12.43 -3.56
CA ARG A 23 9.58 -11.40 -3.27
C ARG A 23 8.18 -12.00 -3.18
N LEU A 24 7.82 -12.92 -4.08
CA LEU A 24 6.51 -13.61 -4.04
C LEU A 24 6.37 -14.49 -2.79
N LYS A 25 7.42 -15.22 -2.39
CA LYS A 25 7.42 -15.99 -1.14
C LYS A 25 7.23 -15.09 0.08
N ASN A 26 7.96 -13.97 0.15
CA ASN A 26 7.84 -13.01 1.24
C ASN A 26 6.45 -12.36 1.30
N LEU A 27 5.82 -12.14 0.16
CA LEU A 27 4.45 -11.63 0.07
C LEU A 27 3.43 -12.60 0.70
N LEU A 28 3.65 -13.91 0.58
CA LEU A 28 2.77 -14.96 1.12
C LEU A 28 3.12 -15.37 2.55
N ALA A 29 4.32 -15.07 3.03
CA ALA A 29 4.84 -15.59 4.30
C ALA A 29 4.16 -14.95 5.52
N GLU A 30 3.74 -13.69 5.43
CA GLU A 30 3.20 -12.94 6.56
C GLU A 30 1.86 -12.27 6.22
N PRO A 31 0.96 -12.11 7.22
CA PRO A 31 -0.23 -11.30 7.06
C PRO A 31 0.11 -9.87 6.65
N PHE A 32 -0.78 -9.27 5.84
CA PHE A 32 -0.62 -7.88 5.42
C PHE A 32 -0.63 -6.95 6.62
N ALA A 33 0.24 -5.94 6.59
CA ALA A 33 0.16 -4.83 7.53
C ALA A 33 -1.16 -4.09 7.32
N ARG A 34 -1.73 -3.55 8.38
CA ARG A 34 -2.93 -2.71 8.32
C ARG A 34 -2.63 -1.42 9.05
N CYS A 35 -2.88 -0.31 8.37
CA CYS A 35 -2.59 1.03 8.85
C CYS A 35 -3.77 1.92 8.45
N THR A 36 -4.25 2.77 9.36
CA THR A 36 -5.20 3.80 8.93
C THR A 36 -4.49 4.84 8.06
N TYR A 37 -5.23 5.54 7.19
CA TYR A 37 -4.72 6.66 6.42
C TYR A 37 -4.02 7.68 7.33
N THR A 38 -4.66 8.05 8.45
CA THR A 38 -4.13 9.02 9.40
C THR A 38 -2.79 8.57 9.98
N GLU A 39 -2.69 7.32 10.45
CA GLU A 39 -1.41 6.76 10.93
C GLU A 39 -0.36 6.73 9.81
N GLY A 40 -0.77 6.42 8.58
CA GLY A 40 0.12 6.41 7.41
C GLY A 40 0.71 7.78 7.13
N ILE A 41 -0.12 8.83 7.16
CA ILE A 41 0.30 10.22 7.03
C ILE A 41 1.26 10.61 8.16
N ASP A 42 0.94 10.28 9.42
CA ASP A 42 1.81 10.60 10.56
C ASP A 42 3.20 9.96 10.42
N ILE A 43 3.26 8.70 9.99
CA ILE A 43 4.51 8.00 9.71
C ILE A 43 5.28 8.69 8.58
N LEU A 44 4.60 9.03 7.48
CA LEU A 44 5.22 9.66 6.32
C LEU A 44 5.73 11.09 6.63
N ILE A 45 5.00 11.88 7.40
CA ILE A 45 5.45 13.20 7.87
C ILE A 45 6.73 13.03 8.70
N LYS A 46 6.75 12.06 9.63
CA LYS A 46 7.92 11.78 10.47
C LYS A 46 9.14 11.31 9.66
N GLU A 47 8.92 10.54 8.60
CA GLU A 47 9.99 10.01 7.75
C GLU A 47 10.39 10.94 6.58
N SER A 48 9.58 11.98 6.28
CA SER A 48 9.84 12.96 5.21
C SER A 48 11.27 13.52 5.21
N PRO A 49 11.90 13.89 6.35
CA PRO A 49 13.29 14.38 6.36
C PRO A 49 14.32 13.36 5.88
N LYS A 50 14.03 12.06 6.00
CA LYS A 50 14.92 10.97 5.55
C LYS A 50 14.56 10.48 4.15
N ALA A 51 13.27 10.49 3.82
CA ALA A 51 12.76 9.98 2.56
C ALA A 51 12.95 10.95 1.39
N ASN A 52 12.99 12.27 1.67
CA ASN A 52 13.11 13.33 0.69
C ASN A 52 12.06 13.18 -0.44
N PHE A 53 10.79 13.03 -0.05
CA PHE A 53 9.66 12.94 -0.96
C PHE A 53 9.59 14.17 -1.87
N GLN A 54 9.22 13.97 -3.12
CA GLN A 54 9.06 15.08 -4.07
C GLN A 54 7.80 15.88 -3.77
N VAL A 55 6.75 15.19 -3.31
CA VAL A 55 5.51 15.82 -2.90
C VAL A 55 5.45 15.90 -1.36
N PRO A 56 5.24 17.09 -0.78
CA PRO A 56 5.06 17.22 0.67
C PRO A 56 3.89 16.37 1.15
N VAL A 57 4.06 15.77 2.32
CA VAL A 57 3.01 14.93 2.92
C VAL A 57 2.19 15.75 3.90
N GLU A 58 0.88 15.78 3.69
CA GLU A 58 -0.09 16.43 4.58
C GLU A 58 -1.38 15.63 4.70
N TRP A 59 -2.08 15.76 5.83
CA TRP A 59 -3.37 15.08 6.00
C TRP A 59 -4.42 15.70 5.08
N GLY A 60 -5.19 14.86 4.39
CA GLY A 60 -6.18 15.28 3.40
C GLY A 60 -5.70 15.16 1.95
N MET A 61 -4.41 14.89 1.71
CA MET A 61 -3.91 14.62 0.36
C MET A 61 -4.14 13.18 -0.06
N ASP A 62 -4.20 12.94 -1.36
CA ASP A 62 -4.06 11.59 -1.91
C ASP A 62 -2.59 11.16 -1.91
N LEU A 63 -2.31 9.88 -1.67
CA LEU A 63 -0.92 9.39 -1.62
C LEU A 63 -0.40 9.15 -3.04
N ASN A 64 0.77 9.70 -3.36
CA ASN A 64 1.49 9.32 -4.56
C ASN A 64 2.20 7.98 -4.39
N SER A 65 2.54 7.33 -5.51
CA SER A 65 3.24 6.04 -5.51
C SER A 65 4.55 6.04 -4.72
N GLU A 66 5.23 7.19 -4.58
CA GLU A 66 6.43 7.28 -3.72
C GLU A 66 6.10 7.08 -2.23
N HIS A 67 4.98 7.61 -1.76
CA HIS A 67 4.51 7.48 -0.38
C HIS A 67 4.03 6.06 -0.10
N GLU A 68 3.22 5.50 -1.00
CA GLU A 68 2.70 4.13 -0.91
C GLU A 68 3.82 3.10 -0.84
N ARG A 69 4.78 3.22 -1.78
CA ARG A 69 5.94 2.34 -1.81
C ARG A 69 6.81 2.53 -0.58
N TYR A 70 6.94 3.74 -0.05
CA TYR A 70 7.72 3.96 1.17
C TYR A 70 7.10 3.25 2.38
N LEU A 71 5.78 3.34 2.57
CA LEU A 71 5.06 2.59 3.61
C LEU A 71 5.30 1.09 3.45
N CYS A 72 5.17 0.57 2.24
CA CYS A 72 5.30 -0.86 1.98
C CYS A 72 6.75 -1.37 2.09
N GLU A 73 7.73 -0.67 1.51
CA GLU A 73 9.12 -1.14 1.34
C GLU A 73 10.03 -0.74 2.51
N LYS A 74 9.79 0.41 3.15
CA LYS A 74 10.70 0.97 4.17
C LYS A 74 10.13 0.84 5.58
N VAL A 75 8.82 1.10 5.74
CA VAL A 75 8.16 1.09 7.06
C VAL A 75 7.75 -0.32 7.44
N PHE A 76 6.83 -0.92 6.70
CA PHE A 76 6.24 -2.22 7.06
C PHE A 76 6.99 -3.41 6.49
N LYS A 77 7.75 -3.21 5.40
CA LYS A 77 8.53 -4.24 4.69
C LYS A 77 7.70 -5.44 4.24
N LYS A 78 6.41 -5.21 3.98
CA LYS A 78 5.41 -6.20 3.59
C LYS A 78 4.21 -5.51 2.93
N PRO A 79 3.34 -6.23 2.21
CA PRO A 79 2.12 -5.65 1.66
C PRO A 79 1.30 -4.97 2.75
N THR A 80 0.77 -3.79 2.45
CA THR A 80 0.13 -2.93 3.45
C THR A 80 -1.25 -2.53 2.95
N ILE A 81 -2.26 -2.73 3.79
CA ILE A 81 -3.60 -2.19 3.58
C ILE A 81 -3.66 -0.83 4.29
N LEU A 82 -3.82 0.24 3.52
CA LEU A 82 -4.15 1.55 4.05
C LEU A 82 -5.68 1.70 4.05
N TYR A 83 -6.29 2.15 5.14
CA TYR A 83 -7.76 2.23 5.23
C TYR A 83 -8.27 3.46 6.00
N ASN A 84 -9.56 3.77 5.88
CA ASN A 84 -10.19 4.95 6.48
C ASN A 84 -9.66 6.29 5.92
N TYR A 85 -9.80 6.48 4.61
CA TYR A 85 -9.37 7.69 3.91
C TYR A 85 -10.31 8.87 4.17
N PRO A 86 -9.84 10.13 4.03
CA PRO A 86 -10.69 11.31 4.11
C PRO A 86 -11.81 11.26 3.07
N LYS A 87 -13.04 11.61 3.48
CA LYS A 87 -14.21 11.56 2.59
C LYS A 87 -14.09 12.45 1.36
N ASP A 88 -13.40 13.58 1.50
CA ASP A 88 -13.33 14.62 0.47
C ASP A 88 -12.45 14.23 -0.74
N ILE A 89 -11.61 13.20 -0.59
CA ILE A 89 -10.74 12.68 -1.66
C ILE A 89 -11.15 11.32 -2.20
N LYS A 90 -12.31 10.79 -1.75
CA LYS A 90 -12.81 9.48 -2.17
C LYS A 90 -14.22 9.61 -2.77
N ALA A 91 -14.67 8.54 -3.42
CA ALA A 91 -15.92 8.55 -4.16
C ALA A 91 -17.16 8.60 -3.24
N PHE A 92 -18.24 9.22 -3.73
CA PHE A 92 -19.48 9.45 -2.98
C PHE A 92 -20.19 8.19 -2.46
N TYR A 93 -19.89 7.00 -3.02
CA TYR A 93 -20.56 5.75 -2.66
C TYR A 93 -19.88 5.01 -1.49
N MET A 94 -18.76 5.53 -1.00
CA MET A 94 -17.99 4.90 0.07
C MET A 94 -18.62 5.24 1.41
N ARG A 95 -18.85 4.23 2.25
CA ARG A 95 -19.57 4.39 3.51
C ARG A 95 -18.88 5.39 4.43
N LEU A 96 -19.62 6.36 4.97
CA LEU A 96 -19.11 7.30 5.97
C LEU A 96 -18.83 6.58 7.31
N ASN A 97 -17.65 6.83 7.89
CA ASN A 97 -17.30 6.31 9.21
C ASN A 97 -17.95 7.13 10.34
N GLU A 98 -17.95 6.59 11.56
CA GLU A 98 -18.54 7.24 12.74
C GLU A 98 -17.86 8.57 13.12
N ASP A 99 -16.63 8.80 12.64
CA ASP A 99 -15.90 10.05 12.84
C ASP A 99 -16.38 11.21 11.94
N GLU A 100 -17.31 10.94 11.02
CA GLU A 100 -17.87 11.86 10.01
C GLU A 100 -16.85 12.55 9.09
N ASN A 101 -15.58 12.14 9.13
CA ASN A 101 -14.46 12.74 8.41
C ASN A 101 -13.82 11.77 7.43
N THR A 102 -13.88 10.47 7.72
CA THR A 102 -13.30 9.41 6.88
C THR A 102 -14.39 8.50 6.31
N VAL A 103 -14.04 7.78 5.25
CA VAL A 103 -14.87 6.74 4.64
C VAL A 103 -14.20 5.38 4.79
N ALA A 104 -15.01 4.32 4.83
CA ALA A 104 -14.57 2.92 4.91
C ALA A 104 -13.96 2.42 3.59
N ALA A 105 -12.98 3.16 3.07
CA ALA A 105 -12.15 2.83 1.92
C ALA A 105 -10.90 2.07 2.38
N MET A 106 -10.35 1.26 1.47
CA MET A 106 -9.08 0.59 1.66
C MET A 106 -8.34 0.44 0.32
N ASP A 107 -7.02 0.63 0.37
CA ASP A 107 -6.11 0.42 -0.74
C ASP A 107 -5.05 -0.61 -0.31
N LEU A 108 -4.83 -1.64 -1.13
CA LEU A 108 -3.79 -2.65 -0.94
C LEU A 108 -2.54 -2.24 -1.70
N LEU A 109 -1.50 -1.95 -0.94
CA LEU A 109 -0.19 -1.53 -1.44
C LEU A 109 0.75 -2.74 -1.52
N ALA A 110 1.34 -2.95 -2.69
CA ALA A 110 2.37 -3.95 -2.94
C ALA A 110 3.75 -3.31 -3.17
N PRO A 111 4.84 -3.99 -2.77
CA PRO A 111 6.19 -3.51 -3.04
C PRO A 111 6.41 -3.29 -4.55
N ALA A 112 7.26 -2.32 -4.90
CA ALA A 112 7.61 -1.91 -6.27
C ALA A 112 6.48 -1.27 -7.10
N ILE A 113 5.22 -1.67 -6.91
CA ILE A 113 4.08 -1.24 -7.74
C ILE A 113 3.32 -0.07 -7.11
N GLY A 114 3.13 -0.09 -5.78
CA GLY A 114 2.18 0.81 -5.11
C GLY A 114 0.81 0.14 -4.99
N GLU A 115 -0.28 0.89 -5.18
CA GLU A 115 -1.64 0.35 -5.16
C GLU A 115 -1.86 -0.78 -6.20
N VAL A 116 -2.49 -1.88 -5.76
CA VAL A 116 -2.91 -3.00 -6.62
C VAL A 116 -4.41 -3.26 -6.54
N ILE A 117 -5.04 -3.01 -5.38
CA ILE A 117 -6.47 -3.20 -5.17
C ILE A 117 -7.02 -2.00 -4.39
N GLY A 118 -8.01 -1.32 -4.95
CA GLY A 118 -8.82 -0.32 -4.25
C GLY A 118 -10.23 -0.86 -3.96
N GLY A 119 -10.75 -0.58 -2.76
CA GLY A 119 -12.07 -1.04 -2.35
C GLY A 119 -12.69 -0.19 -1.25
N SER A 120 -13.97 -0.45 -0.97
CA SER A 120 -14.69 0.21 0.13
C SER A 120 -15.91 -0.59 0.56
N GLN A 121 -16.32 -0.40 1.82
CA GLN A 121 -17.70 -0.67 2.19
C GLN A 121 -18.61 0.35 1.49
N ARG A 122 -19.73 -0.12 0.94
CA ARG A 122 -20.72 0.74 0.30
C ARG A 122 -21.64 1.34 1.35
N GLU A 123 -22.08 2.58 1.10
CA GLU A 123 -23.10 3.26 1.90
C GLU A 123 -24.38 2.41 2.06
#